data_AF-A0A261GKZ5-F1
#
_entry.id   AF-A0A261GKZ5-F1
#
_cell.length_a   1.000
_cell.length_b   1.000
_cell.length_c   1.000
_cell.angle_alpha   90.00
_cell.angle_beta   90.00
_cell.angle_gamma   90.00
#
_symmetry.space_group_name_H-M   'P 1'
#
loop_
_entity.id
_entity.type
_entity.pdbx_description
1 polymer ?
#
loop_
_entity_poly.entity_id
_entity_poly.type
_entity_poly.pdbx_seq_one_letter_code
_entity_poly.pdbx_strand_id
1 'polypeptide(L)'
;MPLLASKRGAYTVGIGDAGNEFGMGRIYSAIREFHPAGATCRCPCNGGMATDMESDALIVAGCSNWGAYGVAAMLAYLLEKPELFHSAVEEEFMLRQMAIAGANDAFTGESQPSVDNIHLQAHLGLNHIMHEIIENALSD
;
A
#
# COMPACT_ATOMS: atom_id res chain seq x y z
N MET A 1 -16.62 16.11 1.83
CA MET A 1 -17.98 15.48 1.77
C MET A 1 -17.85 14.07 2.33
N PRO A 2 -18.66 13.66 3.32
CA PRO A 2 -18.43 12.37 3.97
C PRO A 2 -18.67 11.22 2.98
N LEU A 3 -17.74 10.27 2.96
CA LEU A 3 -17.76 9.07 2.13
C LEU A 3 -19.07 8.30 2.34
N LEU A 4 -19.57 7.67 1.29
CA LEU A 4 -20.78 6.83 1.39
C LEU A 4 -20.62 5.72 2.44
N ALA A 5 -19.42 5.14 2.56
CA ALA A 5 -19.09 4.16 3.59
C ALA A 5 -19.30 4.72 5.01
N SER A 6 -18.75 5.90 5.29
CA SER A 6 -18.93 6.60 6.58
C SER A 6 -20.41 6.90 6.86
N LYS A 7 -21.17 7.37 5.85
CA LYS A 7 -22.62 7.60 5.99
C LYS A 7 -23.41 6.33 6.33
N ARG A 8 -22.89 5.17 5.99
CA ARG A 8 -23.50 3.85 6.25
C ARG A 8 -22.93 3.18 7.51
N GLY A 9 -22.03 3.84 8.24
CA GLY A 9 -21.38 3.26 9.42
C GLY A 9 -20.41 2.11 9.12
N ALA A 10 -19.93 2.01 7.87
CA ALA A 10 -18.94 1.00 7.49
C ALA A 10 -17.54 1.47 7.91
N TYR A 11 -16.79 0.58 8.56
CA TYR A 11 -15.39 0.83 8.92
C TYR A 11 -14.50 0.85 7.68
N THR A 12 -13.62 1.83 7.60
CA THR A 12 -12.76 2.09 6.44
C THR A 12 -11.29 2.05 6.81
N VAL A 13 -10.51 1.39 5.96
CA VAL A 13 -9.05 1.31 6.10
C VAL A 13 -8.42 1.86 4.83
N GLY A 14 -7.52 2.82 4.98
CA GLY A 14 -6.69 3.34 3.90
C GLY A 14 -5.27 2.77 3.98
N ILE A 15 -4.68 2.49 2.83
CA ILE A 15 -3.27 2.11 2.69
C ILE A 15 -2.69 3.00 1.61
N GLY A 16 -1.58 3.66 1.91
CA GLY A 16 -0.93 4.56 0.95
C GLY A 16 0.55 4.78 1.25
N ASP A 17 1.23 5.43 0.32
CA ASP A 17 2.67 5.68 0.34
C ASP A 17 3.05 7.11 -0.05
N ALA A 18 2.19 7.87 -0.74
CA ALA A 18 2.52 9.22 -1.23
C ALA A 18 1.76 10.37 -0.53
N GLY A 19 0.47 10.17 -0.22
CA GLY A 19 -0.36 11.19 0.45
C GLY A 19 -1.55 11.70 -0.36
N ASN A 20 -1.76 11.22 -1.59
CA ASN A 20 -2.93 11.52 -2.42
C ASN A 20 -3.95 10.36 -2.44
N GLU A 21 -3.68 9.27 -1.74
CA GLU A 21 -4.51 8.07 -1.63
C GLU A 21 -5.61 8.19 -0.57
N PHE A 22 -6.69 7.44 -0.77
CA PHE A 22 -7.74 7.29 0.22
C PHE A 22 -7.19 6.96 1.62
N GLY A 23 -7.61 7.73 2.63
CA GLY A 23 -7.21 7.58 4.03
C GLY A 23 -6.11 8.55 4.48
N MET A 24 -5.29 9.03 3.54
CA MET A 24 -4.20 9.97 3.83
C MET A 24 -4.67 11.32 4.37
N GLY A 25 -5.95 11.66 4.25
CA GLY A 25 -6.56 12.82 4.90
C GLY A 25 -6.33 12.87 6.41
N ARG A 26 -6.17 11.70 7.08
CA ARG A 26 -5.87 11.64 8.51
C ARG A 26 -4.56 12.33 8.89
N ILE A 27 -3.62 12.42 7.95
CA ILE A 27 -2.32 13.09 8.11
C ILE A 27 -2.14 14.22 7.08
N TYR A 28 -3.25 14.82 6.64
CA TYR A 28 -3.28 15.87 5.61
C TYR A 28 -2.26 17.00 5.86
N SER A 29 -2.25 17.54 7.08
CA SER A 29 -1.35 18.63 7.47
C SER A 29 0.12 18.22 7.36
N ALA A 30 0.47 17.00 7.79
CA ALA A 30 1.82 16.48 7.71
C ALA A 30 2.26 16.26 6.25
N ILE A 31 1.37 15.77 5.39
CA ILE A 31 1.66 15.62 3.95
C ILE A 31 1.92 16.99 3.33
N ARG A 32 1.09 18.00 3.63
CA ARG A 32 1.29 19.36 3.11
C ARG A 32 2.62 19.98 3.57
N GLU A 33 3.05 19.67 4.78
CA GLU A 33 4.29 20.18 5.37
C GLU A 33 5.54 19.49 4.82
N PHE A 34 5.55 18.16 4.79
CA PHE A 34 6.78 17.38 4.54
C PHE A 34 6.91 16.84 3.12
N HIS A 35 5.81 16.61 2.40
CA HIS A 35 5.89 16.09 1.04
C HIS A 35 6.22 17.23 0.05
N PRO A 36 7.21 17.07 -0.86
CA PRO A 36 7.60 18.13 -1.79
C PRO A 36 6.45 18.67 -2.66
N ALA A 37 5.49 17.80 -3.00
CA ALA A 37 4.29 18.17 -3.75
C ALA A 37 3.03 18.28 -2.87
N GLY A 38 3.17 18.20 -1.55
CA GLY A 38 2.07 18.18 -0.58
C GLY A 38 1.22 19.44 -0.63
N ALA A 39 1.84 20.60 -0.37
CA ALA A 39 1.16 21.89 -0.39
C ALA A 39 0.96 22.47 -1.79
N THR A 40 1.89 22.19 -2.72
CA THR A 40 1.91 22.72 -4.09
C THR A 40 2.24 21.60 -5.07
N CYS A 41 1.29 21.26 -5.96
CA CYS A 41 1.49 20.23 -7.00
C CYS A 41 2.38 20.77 -8.13
N ARG A 42 2.84 19.87 -9.02
CA ARG A 42 3.50 20.25 -10.28
C ARG A 42 2.53 20.72 -11.38
N CYS A 43 1.24 20.67 -11.10
CA CYS A 43 0.18 21.06 -12.02
C CYS A 43 -0.09 22.58 -11.97
N PRO A 44 -0.57 23.21 -13.06
CA PRO A 44 -0.78 24.67 -13.09
C PRO A 44 -1.74 25.21 -12.03
N CYS A 45 -2.53 24.36 -11.36
CA CYS A 45 -3.46 24.78 -10.31
C CYS A 45 -2.78 25.09 -8.97
N ASN A 46 -1.55 24.62 -8.74
CA ASN A 46 -0.80 24.82 -7.49
C ASN A 46 -1.54 24.37 -6.20
N GLY A 47 -2.55 23.50 -6.29
CA GLY A 47 -3.40 23.13 -5.15
C GLY A 47 -2.76 22.20 -4.11
N GLY A 48 -1.65 21.54 -4.47
CA GLY A 48 -1.06 20.47 -3.69
C GLY A 48 -1.62 19.10 -4.06
N MET A 49 -0.94 18.03 -3.65
CA MET A 49 -1.40 16.66 -3.88
C MET A 49 -2.11 16.04 -2.67
N ALA A 50 -1.94 16.62 -1.48
CA ALA A 50 -2.53 16.06 -0.26
C ALA A 50 -4.05 15.91 -0.42
N THR A 51 -4.55 14.70 -0.24
CA THR A 51 -6.00 14.43 -0.27
C THR A 51 -6.61 14.66 1.10
N ASP A 52 -7.80 15.25 1.14
CA ASP A 52 -8.59 15.43 2.36
C ASP A 52 -9.48 14.21 2.68
N MET A 53 -9.37 13.13 1.90
CA MET A 53 -10.15 11.91 2.13
C MET A 53 -9.57 11.08 3.28
N GLU A 54 -10.28 11.08 4.40
CA GLU A 54 -9.96 10.31 5.60
C GLU A 54 -10.53 8.88 5.57
N SER A 55 -9.94 8.02 6.40
CA SER A 55 -10.40 6.66 6.73
C SER A 55 -10.44 6.50 8.26
N ASP A 56 -11.02 5.41 8.77
CA ASP A 56 -11.04 5.13 10.21
C ASP A 56 -9.66 4.65 10.72
N ALA A 57 -8.95 3.88 9.90
CA ALA A 57 -7.54 3.53 10.10
C ALA A 57 -6.72 3.80 8.84
N LEU A 58 -5.45 4.16 9.02
CA LEU A 58 -4.49 4.42 7.95
C LEU A 58 -3.22 3.61 8.20
N ILE A 59 -2.79 2.86 7.18
CA ILE A 59 -1.46 2.23 7.11
C ILE A 59 -0.64 3.02 6.10
N VAL A 60 0.54 3.51 6.53
CA VAL A 60 1.51 4.16 5.64
C VAL A 60 2.69 3.22 5.46
N ALA A 61 3.13 3.02 4.22
CA ALA A 61 4.27 2.19 3.88
C ALA A 61 5.08 2.82 2.74
N GLY A 62 6.29 2.31 2.47
CA GLY A 62 7.10 2.77 1.33
C GLY A 62 6.57 2.31 -0.04
N CYS A 63 5.63 1.35 -0.04
CA CYS A 63 4.87 0.87 -1.18
C CYS A 63 3.54 0.35 -0.65
N SER A 64 2.42 0.76 -1.25
CA SER A 64 1.08 0.42 -0.75
C SER A 64 0.83 -1.08 -0.70
N ASN A 65 1.40 -1.85 -1.65
CA ASN A 65 1.37 -3.31 -1.62
C ASN A 65 1.98 -3.85 -0.32
N TRP A 66 3.15 -3.32 0.09
CA TRP A 66 3.82 -3.76 1.32
C TRP A 66 3.02 -3.44 2.57
N GLY A 67 2.32 -2.30 2.59
CA GLY A 67 1.35 -1.99 3.63
C GLY A 67 0.23 -3.04 3.72
N ALA A 68 -0.32 -3.46 2.57
CA ALA A 68 -1.30 -4.54 2.51
C ALA A 68 -0.71 -5.90 2.93
N TYR A 69 0.55 -6.17 2.59
CA TYR A 69 1.26 -7.38 3.01
C TYR A 69 1.40 -7.42 4.53
N GLY A 70 1.73 -6.30 5.16
CA GLY A 70 1.76 -6.19 6.63
C GLY A 70 0.40 -6.46 7.28
N VAL A 71 -0.70 -5.99 6.68
CA VAL A 71 -2.05 -6.31 7.16
C VAL A 71 -2.34 -7.82 7.03
N ALA A 72 -2.03 -8.42 5.88
CA ALA A 72 -2.20 -9.85 5.67
C ALA A 72 -1.35 -10.70 6.63
N ALA A 73 -0.09 -10.30 6.87
CA ALA A 73 0.81 -10.94 7.82
C ALA A 73 0.27 -10.86 9.26
N MET A 74 -0.22 -9.69 9.68
CA MET A 74 -0.84 -9.53 10.99
C MET A 74 -2.11 -10.37 11.15
N LEU A 75 -2.93 -10.48 10.09
CA LEU A 75 -4.11 -11.36 10.11
C LEU A 75 -3.70 -12.84 10.19
N ALA A 76 -2.66 -13.25 9.45
CA ALA A 76 -2.11 -14.60 9.51
C ALA A 76 -1.65 -14.96 10.92
N TYR A 77 -0.94 -14.04 11.58
CA TYR A 77 -0.50 -14.22 12.97
C TYR A 77 -1.67 -14.24 13.97
N LEU A 78 -2.51 -13.20 13.98
CA LEU A 78 -3.60 -13.04 14.97
C LEU A 78 -4.67 -14.14 14.88
N LEU A 79 -4.80 -14.78 13.72
CA LEU A 79 -5.74 -15.87 13.49
C LEU A 79 -5.09 -17.25 13.55
N GLU A 80 -3.78 -17.33 13.81
CA GLU A 80 -2.98 -18.56 13.80
C GLU A 80 -3.13 -19.36 12.49
N LYS A 81 -3.14 -18.64 11.36
CA LYS A 81 -3.34 -19.16 10.01
C LYS A 81 -2.29 -18.60 9.06
N PRO A 82 -1.05 -19.14 9.09
CA PRO A 82 0.04 -18.64 8.25
C PRO A 82 -0.30 -18.62 6.75
N GLU A 83 -1.17 -19.53 6.29
CA GLU A 83 -1.64 -19.61 4.91
C GLU A 83 -2.45 -18.40 4.42
N LEU A 84 -2.85 -17.49 5.31
CA LEU A 84 -3.48 -16.21 4.91
C LEU A 84 -2.49 -15.23 4.29
N PHE A 85 -1.18 -15.42 4.52
CA PHE A 85 -0.15 -14.62 3.89
C PHE A 85 0.33 -15.29 2.60
N HIS A 86 0.22 -14.56 1.48
CA HIS A 86 0.59 -15.09 0.17
C HIS A 86 2.07 -15.51 0.09
N SER A 87 2.34 -16.55 -0.67
CA SER A 87 3.68 -17.07 -0.95
C SER A 87 4.45 -16.21 -1.96
N ALA A 88 5.77 -16.36 -1.98
CA ALA A 88 6.63 -15.74 -2.99
C ALA A 88 6.27 -16.17 -4.42
N VAL A 89 5.79 -17.40 -4.61
CA VAL A 89 5.30 -17.90 -5.90
C VAL A 89 4.05 -17.14 -6.34
N GLU A 90 3.12 -16.90 -5.42
CA GLU A 90 1.92 -16.11 -5.69
C GLU A 90 2.28 -14.64 -5.96
N GLU A 91 3.23 -14.05 -5.22
CA GLU A 91 3.70 -12.68 -5.49
C GLU A 91 4.28 -12.54 -6.89
N GLU A 92 5.20 -13.44 -7.27
CA GLU A 92 5.77 -13.46 -8.61
C GLU A 92 4.70 -13.66 -9.68
N PHE A 93 3.76 -14.57 -9.45
CA PHE A 93 2.66 -14.80 -10.37
C PHE A 93 1.82 -13.53 -10.55
N MET A 94 1.35 -12.91 -9.46
CA MET A 94 0.51 -11.71 -9.49
C MET A 94 1.21 -10.57 -10.23
N LEU A 95 2.45 -10.24 -9.86
CA LEU A 95 3.18 -9.11 -10.47
C LEU A 95 3.42 -9.33 -11.96
N ARG A 96 3.79 -10.56 -12.37
CA ARG A 96 3.96 -10.90 -13.78
C ARG A 96 2.65 -10.84 -14.55
N GLN A 97 1.55 -11.33 -13.97
CA GLN A 97 0.25 -11.27 -14.64
C GLN A 97 -0.24 -9.83 -14.80
N MET A 98 0.00 -8.96 -13.80
CA MET A 98 -0.30 -7.54 -13.91
C MET A 98 0.46 -6.88 -15.07
N ALA A 99 1.76 -7.15 -15.19
CA ALA A 99 2.57 -6.66 -16.31
C ALA A 99 2.08 -7.20 -17.66
N ILE A 100 1.75 -8.49 -17.76
CA ILE A 100 1.22 -9.12 -18.99
C ILE A 100 -0.14 -8.51 -19.37
N ALA A 101 -0.98 -8.18 -18.38
CA ALA A 101 -2.26 -7.52 -18.59
C ALA A 101 -2.13 -6.03 -19.01
N GLY A 102 -0.91 -5.48 -19.02
CA GLY A 102 -0.63 -4.11 -19.45
C GLY A 102 -0.70 -3.09 -18.33
N ALA A 103 -0.62 -3.50 -17.06
CA ALA A 103 -0.45 -2.56 -15.96
C ALA A 103 0.95 -1.94 -16.01
N ASN A 104 1.02 -0.62 -15.91
CA ASN A 104 2.28 0.12 -15.94
C ASN A 104 2.80 0.38 -14.53
N ASP A 105 4.11 0.31 -14.38
CA ASP A 105 4.80 0.90 -13.23
C ASP A 105 4.67 2.43 -13.29
N ALA A 106 4.28 3.05 -12.18
CA ALA A 106 3.96 4.47 -12.12
C ALA A 106 5.17 5.40 -12.36
N PHE A 107 6.40 4.90 -12.17
CA PHE A 107 7.63 5.67 -12.31
C PHE A 107 8.33 5.43 -13.64
N THR A 108 8.33 4.19 -14.14
CA THR A 108 8.97 3.88 -15.43
C THR A 108 8.01 4.08 -16.61
N GLY A 109 6.70 3.98 -16.38
CA GLY A 109 5.69 4.00 -17.43
C GLY A 109 5.65 2.74 -18.29
N GLU A 110 6.41 1.71 -17.93
CA GLU A 110 6.50 0.45 -18.66
C GLU A 110 5.67 -0.64 -18.00
N SER A 111 5.10 -1.55 -18.82
CA SER A 111 4.47 -2.76 -18.32
C SER A 111 5.54 -3.83 -18.04
N GLN A 112 6.07 -3.82 -16.82
CA GLN A 112 7.09 -4.77 -16.36
C GLN A 112 6.78 -5.26 -14.94
N PRO A 113 7.38 -6.38 -14.48
CA PRO A 113 7.20 -6.87 -13.11
C PRO A 113 7.90 -5.99 -12.06
N SER A 114 7.36 -4.79 -11.84
CA SER A 114 7.76 -3.83 -10.80
C SER A 114 6.56 -3.04 -10.30
N VAL A 115 6.69 -2.49 -9.10
CA VAL A 115 5.76 -1.51 -8.52
C VAL A 115 6.61 -0.41 -7.90
N ASP A 116 6.25 0.85 -8.11
CA ASP A 116 6.98 2.01 -7.58
C ASP A 116 8.48 2.06 -7.93
N ASN A 117 8.85 1.58 -9.13
CA ASN A 117 10.24 1.36 -9.56
C ASN A 117 11.02 0.35 -8.68
N ILE A 118 10.30 -0.49 -7.94
CA ILE A 118 10.85 -1.58 -7.14
C ILE A 118 10.68 -2.87 -7.93
N HIS A 119 11.79 -3.47 -8.33
CA HIS A 119 11.77 -4.70 -9.13
C HIS A 119 11.30 -5.89 -8.31
N LEU A 120 10.63 -6.85 -8.98
CA LEU A 120 10.12 -8.10 -8.42
C LEU A 120 10.99 -8.74 -7.33
N GLN A 121 12.32 -8.80 -7.52
CA GLN A 121 13.21 -9.45 -6.54
C GLN A 121 13.16 -8.82 -5.14
N ALA A 122 12.96 -7.51 -5.03
CA ALA A 122 12.81 -6.85 -3.74
C ALA A 122 11.45 -7.17 -3.08
N HIS A 123 10.39 -7.31 -3.88
CA HIS A 123 9.08 -7.77 -3.39
C HIS A 123 9.17 -9.19 -2.83
N LEU A 124 9.84 -10.11 -3.55
CA LEU A 124 10.07 -11.48 -3.07
C LEU A 124 10.92 -11.52 -1.80
N GLY A 125 11.96 -10.68 -1.72
CA GLY A 125 12.79 -10.55 -0.52
C GLY A 125 11.97 -10.12 0.70
N LEU A 126 11.10 -9.11 0.55
CA LEU A 126 10.23 -8.67 1.64
C LEU A 126 9.21 -9.76 2.01
N ASN A 127 8.63 -10.44 1.03
CA ASN A 127 7.70 -11.55 1.26
C ASN A 127 8.36 -12.65 2.12
N HIS A 128 9.58 -13.07 1.79
CA HIS A 128 10.32 -14.06 2.59
C HIS A 128 10.57 -13.58 4.03
N ILE A 129 10.97 -12.32 4.21
CA ILE A 129 11.19 -11.75 5.56
C ILE A 129 9.88 -11.77 6.36
N MET A 130 8.74 -11.46 5.75
CA MET A 130 7.44 -11.48 6.42
C MET A 130 7.00 -12.89 6.79
N HIS A 131 7.23 -13.89 5.94
CA HIS A 131 7.00 -15.31 6.29
C HIS A 131 7.82 -15.71 7.52
N GLU A 132 9.11 -15.38 7.54
CA GLU A 132 9.99 -15.67 8.68
C GLU A 132 9.48 -15.00 9.97
N ILE A 133 8.96 -13.77 9.89
CA ILE A 133 8.37 -13.08 11.06
C ILE A 133 7.11 -13.82 11.55
N ILE A 134 6.23 -14.24 10.66
CA ILE A 134 4.99 -14.95 11.02
C ILE A 134 5.32 -16.30 11.65
N GLU A 135 6.18 -17.09 11.02
CA GLU A 135 6.56 -18.43 11.49
C GLU A 135 7.22 -18.36 12.88
N ASN A 136 8.14 -17.43 13.08
CA ASN A 136 8.76 -17.22 14.40
C ASN A 136 7.72 -16.82 15.45
N ALA A 137 6.78 -15.92 15.11
CA ALA A 137 5.76 -15.47 16.06
C ALA A 137 4.76 -16.57 16.45
N LEU A 138 4.56 -17.58 15.59
CA LEU A 138 3.65 -18.71 15.83
C LEU A 138 4.35 -19.95 16.43
N SER A 139 5.68 -19.91 16.60
CA SER A 139 6.47 -21.03 17.11
C SER A 139 6.55 -21.09 18.65
N ASP A 140 5.97 -20.11 19.34
CA ASP A 140 5.84 -20.01 20.81
C ASP A 140 4.52 -20.60 21.31
#